data_AF-K5WY49-F1
#
_entry.id   AF-K5WY49-F1
#
_cell.length_a   1.000
_cell.length_b   1.000
_cell.length_c   1.000
_cell.angle_alpha   90.00
_cell.angle_beta   90.00
_cell.angle_gamma   90.00
#
_symmetry.space_group_name_H-M   'P 1'
#
loop_
_entity.id
_entity.type
_entity.pdbx_description
1 polymer ?
#
loop_
_entity_poly.entity_id
_entity_poly.type
_entity_poly.pdbx_seq_one_letter_code
_entity_poly.pdbx_strand_id
1 'polypeptide(L)'
;MVRSTIIVRASDALPLAASVDDEQTEHALQEHKQQAKLLFRRMTPNVEPRCSIESGSYTLHYLISENVVFLTIADKSYPRKLAFSFLDELSKEFATSYGAKVESVRKPYAFVGFDTFMNKTARLYQDTRTANAAASGLDKLNDELHDVTRIMTKNMEELLLRGDSLDKMSHLSTSLRSESEKYRKAARNINFQAMLRQYAPLVAVFLLVVILLYWRFS
;
A
#
# COMPACT_ATOMS: atom_id res chain seq x y z
N MET A 1 1.19 -7.28 14.19
CA MET A 1 0.18 -6.50 13.45
C MET A 1 0.73 -6.10 12.09
N VAL A 2 -0.14 -5.68 11.15
CA VAL A 2 0.28 -5.03 9.89
C VAL A 2 0.91 -3.67 10.21
N ARG A 3 2.05 -3.37 9.59
CA ARG A 3 2.82 -2.14 9.82
C ARG A 3 2.87 -1.22 8.62
N SER A 4 3.05 -1.76 7.43
CA SER A 4 3.18 -0.99 6.19
C SER A 4 2.72 -1.82 5.00
N THR A 5 2.11 -1.19 4.01
CA THR A 5 1.60 -1.85 2.80
C THR A 5 1.98 -1.05 1.56
N ILE A 6 2.42 -1.74 0.52
CA ILE A 6 2.73 -1.16 -0.78
C ILE A 6 2.09 -1.99 -1.89
N ILE A 7 1.59 -1.29 -2.91
CA ILE A 7 0.98 -1.87 -4.09
C ILE A 7 1.80 -1.41 -5.29
N VAL A 8 2.31 -2.35 -6.07
CA VAL A 8 3.10 -2.08 -7.27
C VAL A 8 2.57 -2.86 -8.46
N ARG A 9 2.83 -2.38 -9.67
CA ARG A 9 2.55 -3.14 -10.89
C ARG A 9 3.62 -4.21 -11.09
N ALA A 10 3.20 -5.45 -11.38
CA ALA A 10 4.11 -6.60 -11.46
C ALA A 10 5.07 -6.50 -12.66
N SER A 11 4.63 -5.91 -13.78
CA SER A 11 5.43 -5.83 -15.02
C SER A 11 6.70 -4.96 -14.90
N ASP A 12 6.68 -3.92 -14.09
CA ASP A 12 7.76 -2.91 -14.03
C ASP A 12 8.06 -2.39 -12.62
N ALA A 13 7.46 -2.99 -11.58
CA ALA A 13 7.54 -2.56 -10.19
C ALA A 13 7.13 -1.09 -9.97
N LEU A 14 6.30 -0.51 -10.86
CA LEU A 14 5.83 0.87 -10.70
C LEU A 14 4.99 0.98 -9.42
N PRO A 15 5.33 1.87 -8.46
CA PRO A 15 4.50 2.08 -7.28
C PRO A 15 3.15 2.65 -7.67
N LEU A 16 2.07 1.99 -7.25
CA LEU A 16 0.68 2.35 -7.56
C LEU A 16 0.01 3.07 -6.39
N ALA A 17 0.16 2.53 -5.19
CA ALA A 17 -0.32 3.07 -3.92
C ALA A 17 0.54 2.55 -2.75
N ALA A 18 0.50 3.24 -1.62
CA ALA A 18 1.17 2.82 -0.38
C ALA A 18 0.39 3.32 0.85
N SER A 19 0.57 2.68 2.00
CA SER A 19 0.08 3.17 3.29
C SER A 19 0.85 4.41 3.74
N VAL A 20 0.23 5.19 4.63
CA VAL A 20 0.87 6.33 5.28
C VAL A 20 1.46 5.85 6.60
N ASP A 21 2.78 5.82 6.68
CA ASP A 21 3.48 5.38 7.88
C ASP A 21 3.94 6.59 8.69
N ASP A 22 3.95 6.48 10.02
CA ASP A 22 4.53 7.50 10.89
C ASP A 22 6.07 7.46 10.85
N GLU A 23 6.72 8.52 11.34
CA GLU A 23 8.18 8.65 11.27
C GLU A 23 8.92 7.51 11.99
N GLN A 24 8.36 7.02 13.10
CA GLN A 24 8.94 5.91 13.86
C GLN A 24 8.87 4.61 13.06
N THR A 25 7.73 4.32 12.43
CA THR A 25 7.51 3.14 11.59
C THR A 25 8.37 3.22 10.32
N GLU A 26 8.49 4.39 9.71
CA GLU A 26 9.34 4.61 8.54
C GLU A 26 10.81 4.27 8.85
N HIS A 27 11.31 4.74 9.99
CA HIS A 27 12.67 4.46 10.44
C HIS A 27 12.86 2.98 10.81
N ALA A 28 11.91 2.39 11.54
CA ALA A 28 11.98 1.00 11.96
C ALA A 28 11.93 0.00 10.79
N LEU A 29 11.20 0.34 9.72
CA LEU A 29 11.00 -0.54 8.56
C LEU A 29 11.89 -0.19 7.37
N GLN A 30 12.83 0.74 7.52
CA GLN A 30 13.64 1.23 6.40
C GLN A 30 14.32 0.07 5.65
N GLU A 31 14.95 -0.85 6.38
CA GLU A 31 15.61 -2.03 5.82
C GLU A 31 14.61 -2.95 5.10
N HIS A 32 13.49 -3.28 5.74
CA HIS A 32 12.45 -4.16 5.19
C HIS A 32 11.80 -3.60 3.94
N LYS A 33 11.62 -2.28 3.86
CA LYS A 33 11.15 -1.59 2.65
C LYS A 33 12.16 -1.67 1.50
N GLN A 34 13.45 -1.63 1.79
CA GLN A 34 14.49 -1.84 0.77
C GLN A 34 14.47 -3.27 0.26
N GLN A 35 14.32 -4.25 1.15
CA GLN A 35 14.17 -5.65 0.77
C GLN A 35 12.93 -5.88 -0.10
N ALA A 36 11.79 -5.25 0.22
CA ALA A 36 10.59 -5.30 -0.60
C ALA A 36 10.84 -4.77 -2.03
N LYS A 37 11.59 -3.68 -2.19
CA LYS A 37 11.99 -3.16 -3.51
C LYS A 37 12.84 -4.15 -4.29
N LEU A 38 13.81 -4.78 -3.64
CA LEU A 38 14.64 -5.81 -4.26
C LEU A 38 13.80 -7.01 -4.70
N LEU A 39 12.83 -7.40 -3.87
CA LEU A 39 11.89 -8.46 -4.19
C LEU A 39 11.09 -8.14 -5.48
N PHE A 40 10.50 -6.94 -5.59
CA PHE A 40 9.73 -6.57 -6.79
C PHE A 40 10.58 -6.59 -8.06
N ARG A 41 11.85 -6.20 -7.98
CA ARG A 41 12.78 -6.23 -9.12
C ARG A 41 13.21 -7.64 -9.53
N ARG A 42 13.11 -8.61 -8.62
CA ARG A 42 13.48 -10.02 -8.84
C ARG A 42 12.28 -10.91 -9.15
N MET A 43 11.06 -10.39 -9.03
CA MET A 43 9.86 -11.12 -9.40
C MET A 43 9.90 -11.47 -10.89
N THR A 44 9.82 -12.76 -11.19
CA THR A 44 9.69 -13.27 -12.56
C THR A 44 8.26 -13.76 -12.79
N PRO A 45 7.81 -13.91 -14.04
CA PRO A 45 6.46 -14.38 -14.34
C PRO A 45 6.10 -15.76 -13.74
N ASN A 46 7.10 -16.57 -13.40
CA ASN A 46 6.92 -17.92 -12.82
C ASN A 46 6.95 -17.94 -11.28
N VAL A 47 7.00 -16.79 -10.61
CA VAL A 47 7.00 -16.72 -9.14
C VAL A 47 5.64 -17.12 -8.59
N GLU A 48 5.65 -17.78 -7.43
CA GLU A 48 4.43 -18.17 -6.73
C GLU A 48 3.56 -16.93 -6.43
N PRO A 49 2.25 -16.98 -6.71
CA PRO A 49 1.38 -15.81 -6.55
C PRO A 49 1.17 -15.40 -5.08
N ARG A 50 1.48 -16.27 -4.12
CA ARG A 50 1.39 -16.02 -2.68
C ARG A 50 2.64 -16.55 -2.00
N CYS A 51 3.33 -15.70 -1.25
CA CYS A 51 4.50 -16.12 -0.47
C CYS A 51 4.67 -15.24 0.77
N SER A 52 5.23 -15.84 1.82
CA SER A 52 5.72 -15.13 3.01
C SER A 52 7.25 -15.14 3.00
N ILE A 53 7.86 -14.02 3.36
CA ILE A 53 9.31 -13.89 3.44
C ILE A 53 9.68 -13.41 4.83
N GLU A 54 10.41 -14.24 5.57
CA GLU A 54 10.87 -13.89 6.91
C GLU A 54 12.08 -12.95 6.83
N SER A 55 12.03 -11.85 7.59
CA SER A 55 13.11 -10.86 7.67
C SER A 55 13.24 -10.33 9.09
N GLY A 56 14.05 -11.02 9.91
CA GLY A 56 14.30 -10.66 11.30
C GLY A 56 13.02 -10.63 12.14
N SER A 57 12.71 -9.46 12.70
CA SER A 57 11.52 -9.20 13.54
C SER A 57 10.21 -9.06 12.75
N TYR A 58 10.27 -9.02 11.42
CA TYR A 58 9.13 -8.82 10.55
C TYR A 58 8.99 -9.94 9.52
N THR A 59 7.82 -10.00 8.90
CA THR A 59 7.52 -10.90 7.78
C THR A 59 6.86 -10.11 6.67
N LEU A 60 7.37 -10.26 5.45
CA LEU A 60 6.82 -9.66 4.24
C LEU A 60 5.89 -10.68 3.60
N HIS A 61 4.60 -10.36 3.53
CA HIS A 61 3.62 -11.18 2.83
C HIS A 61 3.28 -10.49 1.52
N TYR A 62 3.30 -11.22 0.41
CA TYR A 62 2.83 -10.68 -0.87
C TYR A 62 1.80 -11.58 -1.54
N LEU A 63 0.91 -10.93 -2.29
CA LEU A 63 -0.11 -11.52 -3.14
C LEU A 63 0.00 -10.88 -4.52
N ILE A 64 0.07 -11.69 -5.57
CA ILE A 64 0.05 -11.25 -6.97
C ILE A 64 -1.34 -11.55 -7.53
N SER A 65 -1.99 -10.54 -8.09
CA SER A 65 -3.29 -10.66 -8.76
C SER A 65 -3.37 -9.68 -9.93
N GLU A 66 -3.78 -10.16 -11.12
CA GLU A 66 -4.02 -9.33 -12.32
C GLU A 66 -2.93 -8.28 -12.61
N ASN A 67 -1.66 -8.69 -12.67
CA ASN A 67 -0.50 -7.80 -12.90
C ASN A 67 -0.25 -6.75 -11.79
N VAL A 68 -0.81 -6.95 -10.60
CA VAL A 68 -0.58 -6.11 -9.42
C VAL A 68 -0.03 -6.97 -8.28
N VAL A 69 0.99 -6.46 -7.61
CA VAL A 69 1.59 -7.06 -6.42
C VAL A 69 1.17 -6.24 -5.21
N PHE A 70 0.51 -6.90 -4.28
CA PHE A 70 0.14 -6.37 -2.97
C PHE A 70 1.13 -6.93 -1.96
N LEU A 71 1.88 -6.08 -1.27
CA LEU A 71 2.85 -6.50 -0.26
C LEU A 71 2.58 -5.78 1.05
N THR A 72 2.50 -6.54 2.13
CA THR A 72 2.43 -6.01 3.49
C THR A 72 3.61 -6.46 4.33
N ILE A 73 4.13 -5.55 5.14
CA ILE A 73 5.08 -5.83 6.21
C ILE A 73 4.27 -5.98 7.50
N ALA A 74 4.43 -7.11 8.17
CA ALA A 74 3.78 -7.38 9.45
C ALA A 74 4.82 -7.85 10.49
N ASP A 75 4.50 -7.67 11.77
CA ASP A 75 5.31 -8.29 12.85
C ASP A 75 5.35 -9.81 12.66
N LYS A 76 6.49 -10.45 12.97
CA LYS A 76 6.65 -11.91 12.83
C LYS A 76 5.61 -12.74 13.59
N SER A 77 5.10 -12.22 14.71
CA SER A 77 4.05 -12.88 15.51
C SER A 77 2.64 -12.76 14.92
N TYR A 78 2.46 -11.99 13.85
CA TYR A 78 1.15 -11.76 13.27
C TYR A 78 0.66 -13.00 12.49
N PRO A 79 -0.59 -13.45 12.69
CA PRO A 79 -1.09 -14.65 12.01
C PRO A 79 -1.09 -14.50 10.49
N ARG A 80 -0.41 -15.41 9.81
CA ARG A 80 -0.34 -15.45 8.33
C ARG A 80 -1.73 -15.42 7.67
N LYS A 81 -2.70 -16.15 8.24
CA LYS A 81 -4.08 -16.19 7.72
C LYS A 81 -4.70 -14.79 7.67
N LEU A 82 -4.47 -13.98 8.70
CA LEU A 82 -4.99 -12.61 8.74
C LEU A 82 -4.24 -11.69 7.76
N ALA A 83 -2.92 -11.87 7.60
CA ALA A 83 -2.14 -11.09 6.62
C ALA A 83 -2.63 -11.33 5.19
N PHE A 84 -2.90 -12.58 4.79
CA PHE A 84 -3.40 -12.87 3.45
C PHE A 84 -4.87 -12.50 3.28
N SER A 85 -5.71 -12.64 4.32
CA SER A 85 -7.09 -12.13 4.28
C SER A 85 -7.12 -10.61 4.06
N PHE A 86 -6.24 -9.87 4.75
CA PHE A 86 -6.04 -8.44 4.53
C PHE A 86 -5.64 -8.13 3.08
N LEU A 87 -4.62 -8.82 2.54
CA LEU A 87 -4.17 -8.62 1.16
C LEU A 87 -5.25 -8.98 0.13
N ASP A 88 -6.04 -10.02 0.38
CA ASP A 88 -7.13 -10.45 -0.50
C ASP A 88 -8.23 -9.37 -0.59
N GLU A 89 -8.62 -8.79 0.55
CA GLU A 89 -9.58 -7.69 0.61
C GLU A 89 -9.05 -6.44 -0.12
N LEU A 90 -7.77 -6.10 0.05
CA LEU A 90 -7.16 -5.03 -0.73
C LEU A 90 -7.16 -5.32 -2.23
N SER A 91 -6.90 -6.57 -2.62
CA SER A 91 -6.85 -6.94 -4.04
C SER A 91 -8.21 -6.84 -4.72
N LYS A 92 -9.28 -7.30 -4.05
CA LYS A 92 -10.65 -7.26 -4.53
C LYS A 92 -11.14 -5.82 -4.69
N GLU A 93 -10.92 -4.97 -3.69
CA GLU A 93 -11.30 -3.56 -3.76
C GLU A 93 -10.47 -2.81 -4.83
N PHE A 94 -9.16 -3.04 -4.88
CA PHE A 94 -8.28 -2.37 -5.85
C PHE A 94 -8.63 -2.75 -7.30
N ALA A 95 -8.91 -4.03 -7.56
CA ALA A 95 -9.36 -4.48 -8.88
C ALA A 95 -10.67 -3.81 -9.28
N THR A 96 -11.64 -3.73 -8.36
CA THR A 96 -12.95 -3.08 -8.58
C THR A 96 -12.81 -1.58 -8.85
N SER A 97 -12.00 -0.88 -8.06
CA SER A 97 -11.86 0.58 -8.13
C SER A 97 -10.92 1.05 -9.26
N TYR A 98 -9.84 0.30 -9.54
CA TYR A 98 -8.73 0.77 -10.38
C TYR A 98 -8.23 -0.23 -11.42
N GLY A 99 -8.66 -1.49 -11.42
CA GLY A 99 -8.11 -2.57 -12.26
C GLY A 99 -7.93 -2.19 -13.73
N ALA A 100 -8.98 -1.66 -14.37
CA ALA A 100 -8.96 -1.25 -15.78
C ALA A 100 -7.97 -0.11 -16.11
N LYS A 101 -7.50 0.64 -15.10
CA LYS A 101 -6.57 1.78 -15.27
C LYS A 101 -5.11 1.42 -14.99
N VAL A 102 -4.84 0.24 -14.42
CA VAL A 102 -3.50 -0.15 -13.97
C VAL A 102 -2.48 -0.12 -15.12
N GLU A 103 -2.85 -0.63 -16.30
CA GLU A 103 -1.92 -0.73 -17.43
C GLU A 103 -1.62 0.61 -18.11
N SER A 104 -2.55 1.56 -18.08
CA SER A 104 -2.39 2.86 -18.76
C SER A 104 -1.58 3.86 -17.94
N VAL A 105 -1.49 3.67 -16.62
CA VAL A 105 -0.74 4.56 -15.74
C VAL A 105 0.76 4.48 -16.01
N ARG A 106 1.40 5.65 -16.00
CA ARG A 106 2.86 5.82 -16.12
C ARG A 106 3.48 6.57 -14.93
N LYS A 107 2.66 7.29 -14.16
CA LYS A 107 3.10 8.09 -13.02
C LYS A 107 3.14 7.22 -11.76
N PRO A 108 4.21 7.28 -10.95
CA PRO A 108 4.24 6.66 -9.63
C PRO A 108 3.14 7.22 -8.73
N TYR A 109 2.58 6.35 -7.90
CA TYR A 109 1.53 6.68 -6.95
C TYR A 109 0.32 7.33 -7.63
N ALA A 110 -0.14 6.79 -8.76
CA ALA A 110 -1.34 7.33 -9.43
C ALA A 110 -2.62 7.10 -8.62
N PHE A 111 -2.62 6.12 -7.71
CA PHE A 111 -3.78 5.71 -6.93
C PHE A 111 -3.60 6.00 -5.43
N VAL A 112 -2.98 7.14 -5.08
CA VAL A 112 -2.76 7.52 -3.66
C VAL A 112 -4.05 7.50 -2.85
N GLY A 113 -5.20 7.87 -3.42
CA GLY A 113 -6.48 7.88 -2.69
C GLY A 113 -6.93 6.51 -2.15
N PHE A 114 -6.28 5.42 -2.56
CA PHE A 114 -6.50 4.09 -1.99
C PHE A 114 -5.93 3.95 -0.57
N ASP A 115 -5.06 4.87 -0.13
CA ASP A 115 -4.46 4.91 1.21
C ASP A 115 -5.49 4.88 2.34
N THR A 116 -6.63 5.55 2.14
CA THR A 116 -7.70 5.67 3.11
C THR A 116 -8.37 4.32 3.34
N PHE A 117 -8.60 3.56 2.26
CA PHE A 117 -9.10 2.20 2.35
C PHE A 117 -8.09 1.29 3.04
N MET A 118 -6.81 1.32 2.59
CA MET A 118 -5.74 0.52 3.21
C MET A 118 -5.61 0.77 4.71
N ASN A 119 -5.63 2.02 5.15
CA ASN A 119 -5.51 2.37 6.57
C ASN A 119 -6.75 1.94 7.38
N LYS A 120 -7.95 2.07 6.81
CA LYS A 120 -9.19 1.60 7.46
C LYS A 120 -9.18 0.09 7.63
N THR A 121 -8.84 -0.64 6.58
CA THR A 121 -8.76 -2.10 6.60
C THR A 121 -7.63 -2.57 7.52
N ALA A 122 -6.45 -1.93 7.50
CA ALA A 122 -5.36 -2.28 8.42
C ALA A 122 -5.77 -2.18 9.89
N ARG A 123 -6.55 -1.15 10.28
CA ARG A 123 -7.11 -1.01 11.64
C ARG A 123 -8.09 -2.11 12.00
N LEU A 124 -8.96 -2.53 11.08
CA LEU A 124 -9.87 -3.66 11.30
C LEU A 124 -9.10 -4.97 11.56
N TYR A 125 -7.96 -5.12 10.90
CA TYR A 125 -7.10 -6.30 11.02
C TYR A 125 -6.04 -6.20 12.14
N GLN A 126 -5.96 -5.07 12.87
CA GLN A 126 -5.07 -4.91 14.04
C GLN A 126 -5.58 -5.65 15.28
N ASP A 127 -6.88 -5.57 15.55
CA ASP A 127 -7.50 -6.28 16.67
C ASP A 127 -7.83 -7.70 16.22
N THR A 128 -7.03 -8.68 16.62
CA THR A 128 -7.18 -10.09 16.24
C THR A 128 -8.58 -10.64 16.52
N ARG A 129 -9.29 -10.13 17.54
CA ARG A 129 -10.65 -10.57 17.86
C ARG A 129 -11.66 -10.03 16.85
N THR A 130 -11.53 -8.76 16.49
CA THR A 130 -12.34 -8.11 15.46
C THR A 130 -11.99 -8.61 14.06
N ALA A 131 -10.71 -8.87 13.79
CA ALA A 131 -10.21 -9.43 12.54
C ALA A 131 -10.72 -10.87 12.33
N ASN A 132 -10.72 -11.70 13.37
CA ASN A 132 -11.33 -13.02 13.31
C ASN A 132 -12.84 -12.92 13.08
N ALA A 133 -13.54 -11.98 13.71
CA ALA A 133 -14.97 -11.76 13.48
C ALA A 133 -15.27 -11.20 12.07
N ALA A 134 -14.42 -10.32 11.53
CA ALA A 134 -14.52 -9.82 10.15
C ALA A 134 -14.22 -10.92 9.13
N ALA A 135 -13.23 -11.77 9.42
CA ALA A 135 -12.94 -12.96 8.63
C ALA A 135 -14.02 -14.06 8.76
N SER A 136 -14.74 -14.13 9.89
CA SER A 136 -15.80 -15.14 10.15
C SER A 136 -17.20 -14.69 9.75
N GLY A 137 -17.53 -13.39 9.82
CA GLY A 137 -18.80 -12.83 9.32
C GLY A 137 -18.97 -12.95 7.79
N LEU A 138 -17.90 -13.40 7.13
CA LEU A 138 -17.79 -13.80 5.73
C LEU A 138 -17.68 -15.33 5.63
N ASP A 139 -18.53 -16.09 6.33
CA ASP A 139 -18.57 -17.58 6.29
C ASP A 139 -18.77 -18.18 4.88
N LYS A 140 -19.11 -17.36 3.87
CA LYS A 140 -19.11 -17.76 2.44
C LYS A 140 -17.72 -17.68 1.78
N LEU A 141 -16.75 -17.10 2.45
CA LEU A 141 -15.35 -16.91 2.02
C LEU A 141 -14.38 -17.85 2.77
N ASN A 142 -14.92 -18.69 3.66
CA ASN A 142 -14.15 -19.71 4.37
C ASN A 142 -13.58 -20.77 3.40
N ASP A 143 -14.28 -21.06 2.29
CA ASP A 143 -13.81 -21.98 1.23
C ASP A 143 -12.60 -21.44 0.44
N GLU A 144 -12.42 -20.12 0.29
CA GLU A 144 -11.29 -19.51 -0.45
C GLU A 144 -10.03 -19.33 0.42
N LEU A 145 -10.19 -19.26 1.76
CA LEU A 145 -9.10 -19.09 2.72
C LEU A 145 -8.43 -20.40 3.16
N HIS A 146 -8.89 -21.54 2.63
CA HIS A 146 -8.55 -22.87 3.15
C HIS A 146 -7.12 -23.36 2.90
N ASP A 147 -6.24 -22.59 2.23
CA ASP A 147 -4.89 -23.06 1.90
C ASP A 147 -3.75 -22.07 2.21
N VAL A 148 -3.88 -21.31 3.31
CA VAL A 148 -2.73 -20.56 3.86
C VAL A 148 -1.55 -21.50 4.22
N THR A 149 -1.85 -22.78 4.46
CA THR A 149 -0.88 -23.88 4.67
C THR A 149 -0.01 -24.20 3.45
N ARG A 150 -0.50 -23.96 2.23
CA ARG A 150 0.28 -24.14 0.99
C ARG A 150 1.13 -22.92 0.63
N ILE A 151 1.00 -21.83 1.38
CA ILE A 151 1.79 -20.62 1.13
C ILE A 151 3.23 -20.88 1.55
N MET A 152 4.10 -20.83 0.55
CA MET A 152 5.53 -20.99 0.73
C MET A 152 6.09 -19.89 1.65
N THR A 153 7.04 -20.29 2.49
CA THR A 153 7.81 -19.38 3.33
C THR A 153 9.26 -19.43 2.89
N LYS A 154 9.84 -18.27 2.60
CA LYS A 154 11.25 -18.13 2.23
C LYS A 154 11.96 -17.25 3.25
N ASN A 155 13.27 -17.41 3.42
CA ASN A 155 14.06 -16.49 4.22
C ASN A 155 14.58 -15.35 3.33
N MET A 156 14.55 -14.12 3.83
CA MET A 156 15.10 -12.96 3.15
C MET A 156 16.59 -13.11 2.83
N GLU A 157 17.38 -13.66 3.77
CA GLU A 157 18.82 -13.85 3.59
C GLU A 157 19.11 -14.77 2.41
N GLU A 158 18.39 -15.89 2.29
CA GLU A 158 18.50 -16.83 1.16
C GLU A 158 18.12 -16.17 -0.17
N LEU A 159 17.08 -15.34 -0.15
CA LEU A 159 16.65 -14.56 -1.32
C LEU A 159 17.67 -13.50 -1.73
N LEU A 160 18.43 -12.92 -0.79
CA LEU A 160 19.46 -11.91 -1.04
C LEU A 160 20.79 -12.52 -1.50
N LEU A 161 21.19 -13.66 -0.91
CA LEU A 161 22.47 -14.36 -1.14
C LEU A 161 22.69 -14.83 -2.59
N ARG A 162 21.62 -14.94 -3.40
CA ARG A 162 21.73 -15.37 -4.80
C ARG A 162 22.33 -14.33 -5.77
N GLY A 163 22.82 -13.16 -5.30
CA GLY A 163 23.64 -12.33 -6.20
C GLY A 163 23.85 -10.85 -5.90
N ASP A 164 23.51 -10.30 -4.72
CA ASP A 164 23.91 -8.92 -4.38
C ASP A 164 24.34 -8.83 -2.92
N SER A 165 25.57 -8.38 -2.67
CA SER A 165 26.03 -8.06 -1.32
C SER A 165 25.17 -6.94 -0.70
N LEU A 166 25.05 -6.99 0.62
CA LEU A 166 24.41 -5.98 1.49
C LEU A 166 24.79 -4.51 1.15
N ASP A 167 25.92 -4.27 0.46
CA ASP A 167 26.42 -2.94 0.08
C ASP A 167 25.48 -2.12 -0.82
N LYS A 168 24.65 -2.75 -1.66
CA LYS A 168 23.71 -2.01 -2.52
C LYS A 168 22.53 -1.40 -1.74
N MET A 169 22.35 -1.80 -0.49
CA MET A 169 21.28 -1.35 0.39
C MET A 169 21.53 0.10 0.88
N SER A 170 22.81 0.48 1.04
CA SER A 170 23.24 1.85 1.40
C SER A 170 22.73 2.93 0.43
N HIS A 171 22.92 2.74 -0.89
CA HIS A 171 22.44 3.68 -1.91
C HIS A 171 20.91 3.68 -2.09
N LEU A 172 20.22 2.63 -1.64
CA LEU A 172 18.76 2.53 -1.73
C LEU A 172 18.04 3.42 -0.72
N SER A 173 18.70 3.81 0.39
CA SER A 173 18.16 4.71 1.42
C SER A 173 17.75 6.07 0.85
N THR A 174 18.57 6.65 -0.04
CA THR A 174 18.25 7.93 -0.70
C THR A 174 17.03 7.80 -1.61
N SER A 175 16.87 6.65 -2.27
CA SER A 175 15.72 6.38 -3.15
C SER A 175 14.40 6.23 -2.40
N LEU A 176 14.42 5.64 -1.19
CA LEU A 176 13.23 5.53 -0.33
C LEU A 176 12.76 6.90 0.10
N ARG A 177 13.67 7.74 0.62
CA ARG A 177 13.32 9.11 1.00
C ARG A 177 12.72 9.90 -0.16
N SER A 178 13.29 9.76 -1.37
CA SER A 178 12.74 10.39 -2.59
C SER A 178 11.34 9.89 -2.93
N GLU A 179 11.06 8.60 -2.75
CA GLU A 179 9.73 8.03 -2.99
C GLU A 179 8.69 8.44 -1.96
N SER A 180 9.04 8.42 -0.67
CA SER A 180 8.16 8.92 0.39
C SER A 180 7.82 10.39 0.16
N GLU A 181 8.77 11.20 -0.35
CA GLU A 181 8.48 12.57 -0.79
C GLU A 181 7.52 12.64 -2.00
N LYS A 182 7.69 11.79 -3.02
CA LYS A 182 6.79 11.73 -4.19
C LYS A 182 5.37 11.38 -3.78
N TYR A 183 5.21 10.39 -2.90
CA TYR A 183 3.94 10.01 -2.33
C TYR A 183 3.32 11.17 -1.54
N ARG A 184 4.09 11.79 -0.63
CA ARG A 184 3.61 12.94 0.17
C ARG A 184 3.16 14.11 -0.71
N LYS A 185 3.88 14.40 -1.80
CA LYS A 185 3.49 15.43 -2.79
C LYS A 185 2.19 15.05 -3.50
N ALA A 186 2.04 13.79 -3.90
CA ALA A 186 0.82 13.30 -4.54
C ALA A 186 -0.40 13.38 -3.60
N ALA A 187 -0.26 12.94 -2.35
CA ALA A 187 -1.30 13.04 -1.32
C ALA A 187 -1.69 14.50 -1.05
N ARG A 188 -0.70 15.39 -0.88
CA ARG A 188 -0.96 16.82 -0.64
C ARG A 188 -1.70 17.49 -1.80
N ASN A 189 -1.37 17.14 -3.04
CA ASN A 189 -2.07 17.69 -4.20
C ASN A 189 -3.55 17.28 -4.25
N ILE A 190 -3.86 16.03 -3.90
CA ILE A 190 -5.24 15.54 -3.80
C ILE A 190 -5.99 16.29 -2.70
N ASN A 191 -5.39 16.44 -1.52
CA ASN A 191 -5.99 17.18 -0.41
C ASN A 191 -6.25 18.66 -0.76
N PHE A 192 -5.33 19.29 -1.48
CA PHE A 192 -5.50 20.66 -1.95
C PHE A 192 -6.62 20.78 -2.99
N GLN A 193 -6.70 19.86 -3.95
CA GLN A 193 -7.79 19.85 -4.92
C GLN A 193 -9.16 19.62 -4.27
N ALA A 194 -9.23 18.72 -3.28
CA ALA A 194 -10.45 18.48 -2.50
C ALA A 194 -10.88 19.74 -1.73
N MET A 195 -9.93 20.39 -1.05
CA MET A 195 -10.14 21.65 -0.35
C MET A 195 -10.64 22.74 -1.30
N LEU A 196 -9.97 22.92 -2.44
CA LEU A 196 -10.33 23.94 -3.42
C LEU A 196 -11.76 23.74 -3.93
N ARG A 197 -12.17 22.50 -4.20
CA ARG A 197 -13.54 22.17 -4.63
C ARG A 197 -14.59 22.47 -3.56
N GLN A 198 -14.26 22.30 -2.28
CA GLN A 198 -15.16 22.58 -1.16
C GLN A 198 -15.33 24.08 -0.91
N TYR A 199 -14.25 24.86 -1.00
CA TYR A 199 -14.27 26.30 -0.68
C TYR A 199 -14.56 27.20 -1.87
N ALA A 200 -14.35 26.74 -3.12
CA ALA A 200 -14.64 27.51 -4.33
C ALA A 200 -16.06 28.14 -4.37
N PRO A 201 -17.16 27.41 -4.08
CA PRO A 201 -18.50 28.01 -4.12
C PRO A 201 -18.69 29.07 -3.03
N LEU A 202 -18.12 28.88 -1.84
CA LEU A 202 -18.20 29.86 -0.75
C LEU A 202 -17.47 31.15 -1.09
N VAL A 203 -16.27 31.04 -1.67
CA VAL A 203 -15.48 32.21 -2.11
C VAL A 203 -16.19 32.94 -3.25
N ALA A 204 -16.81 32.22 -4.19
CA ALA A 204 -17.58 32.82 -5.28
C ALA A 204 -18.80 33.61 -4.77
N VAL A 205 -19.56 33.06 -3.81
CA VAL A 205 -20.68 33.77 -3.18
C VAL A 205 -20.20 35.00 -2.41
N PHE A 206 -19.12 34.88 -1.64
CA PHE A 206 -18.54 36.01 -0.92
C PHE A 206 -18.12 37.14 -1.88
N LEU A 207 -17.42 36.81 -2.97
CA LEU A 207 -17.04 37.77 -4.01
C LEU A 207 -18.27 38.45 -4.65
N LEU A 208 -19.32 37.68 -4.95
CA LEU A 208 -20.57 38.23 -5.49
C LEU A 208 -21.20 39.25 -4.54
N VAL A 209 -21.26 38.94 -3.25
CA VAL A 209 -21.79 39.86 -2.23
C VAL A 209 -20.95 41.13 -2.13
N VAL A 210 -19.62 41.01 -2.13
CA VAL A 210 -18.71 42.17 -2.09
C VAL A 210 -18.90 43.05 -3.33
N ILE A 211 -19.02 42.46 -4.52
CA ILE A 211 -19.27 43.20 -5.77
C ILE A 211 -20.61 43.94 -5.71
N LEU A 212 -21.68 43.29 -5.25
CA LEU A 212 -23.00 43.92 -5.10
C LEU A 212 -22.99 45.08 -4.10
N LEU A 213 -22.28 44.93 -2.98
CA LEU A 213 -22.12 46.01 -2.00
C LEU A 213 -21.33 47.18 -2.58
N TYR A 214 -20.23 46.92 -3.30
CA TYR A 214 -19.45 47.96 -3.96
C TYR A 214 -20.28 48.76 -4.98
N TRP A 215 -21.10 48.07 -5.78
CA TRP A 215 -22.00 48.69 -6.75
C TRP A 215 -23.16 49.47 -6.11
N ARG A 216 -23.59 49.07 -4.90
CA ARG A 216 -24.70 49.70 -4.18
C ARG A 216 -24.29 50.99 -3.45
N PHE A 217 -23.02 51.11 -3.07
CA PHE A 217 -22.46 52.20 -2.26
C PHE A 217 -21.49 53.12 -3.03
N SER A 218 -21.19 52.82 -4.30
CA SER A 218 -20.61 53.79 -5.26
C SER A 218 -21.71 54.47 -6.06
#